data_AF-A0A820H5L3-F1
#
_entry.id   AF-A0A820H5L3-F1
#
_cell.length_a   1.000
_cell.length_b   1.000
_cell.length_c   1.000
_cell.angle_alpha   90.00
_cell.angle_beta   90.00
_cell.angle_gamma   90.00
#
_symmetry.space_group_name_H-M   'P 1'
#
loop_
_entity.id
_entity.type
_entity.pdbx_description
1 polymer ?
#
loop_
_entity_poly.entity_id
_entity_poly.type
_entity_poly.pdbx_seq_one_letter_code
_entity_poly.pdbx_strand_id
1 'polypeptide(L)'
;TKYYDLQILEKTIKIRWKTLPKEQCEAIKQFIVSMIISHSQNQQSIEREKVYLSKLNIILVQILKHEWPKNWPNFISDIVEASKTNESMCQNNLEILKLLSEEVFDFSSGQMTQTKAKHLKDTMCTEFTKIFQLCEYVVDKSRHPPLLLVTLETLLRFLSWIPLGYIFETNMANTLIETFVTV
;
A
#
# COMPACT_ATOMS: atom_id res chain seq x y z
N THR A 1 -4.25 -9.10 -23.47
CA THR A 1 -3.04 -8.38 -23.94
C THR A 1 -2.49 -7.46 -22.86
N LYS A 2 -3.25 -6.44 -22.39
CA LYS A 2 -2.80 -5.49 -21.33
C LYS A 2 -2.12 -6.12 -20.10
N TYR A 3 -2.63 -7.24 -19.60
CA TYR A 3 -2.04 -7.93 -18.44
C TYR A 3 -0.64 -8.51 -18.73
N TYR A 4 -0.42 -9.04 -19.94
CA TYR A 4 0.90 -9.56 -20.34
C TYR A 4 1.92 -8.44 -20.47
N ASP A 5 1.50 -7.28 -20.97
CA ASP A 5 2.35 -6.09 -21.06
C ASP A 5 2.80 -5.64 -19.66
N LEU A 6 1.87 -5.66 -18.69
CA LEU A 6 2.18 -5.39 -17.28
C LEU A 6 3.15 -6.41 -16.68
N GLN A 7 3.09 -7.69 -17.06
CA GLN A 7 4.10 -8.67 -16.62
C GLN A 7 5.49 -8.37 -17.15
N ILE A 8 5.60 -7.92 -18.41
CA ILE A 8 6.88 -7.53 -19.02
C ILE A 8 7.41 -6.27 -18.32
N LEU A 9 6.54 -5.31 -18.05
CA LEU A 9 6.89 -4.09 -17.33
C LEU A 9 7.39 -4.40 -15.91
N GLU A 10 6.70 -5.27 -15.17
CA GLU A 10 7.13 -5.70 -13.84
C GLU A 10 8.53 -6.34 -13.87
N LYS A 11 8.79 -7.25 -14.82
CA LYS A 11 10.12 -7.86 -15.00
C LYS A 11 11.19 -6.81 -15.30
N THR A 12 10.86 -5.82 -16.12
CA THR A 12 11.76 -4.72 -16.47
C THR A 12 12.10 -3.88 -15.25
N ILE A 13 11.11 -3.54 -14.41
CA ILE A 13 11.31 -2.82 -13.16
C ILE A 13 12.20 -3.64 -12.22
N LYS A 14 11.87 -4.91 -11.96
CA LYS A 14 12.64 -5.74 -11.03
C LYS A 14 14.12 -5.87 -11.40
N ILE A 15 14.42 -5.97 -12.70
CA ILE A 15 15.77 -6.35 -13.17
C ILE A 15 16.58 -5.12 -13.65
N ARG A 16 15.94 -4.18 -14.35
CA ARG A 16 16.62 -3.13 -15.11
C ARG A 16 16.36 -1.72 -14.61
N TRP A 17 15.57 -1.51 -13.56
CA TRP A 17 15.21 -0.17 -13.09
C TRP A 17 16.40 0.77 -12.88
N LYS A 18 17.50 0.29 -12.29
CA LYS A 18 18.71 1.10 -12.06
C LYS A 18 19.46 1.50 -13.33
N THR A 19 19.21 0.81 -14.45
CA THR A 19 19.87 1.07 -15.75
C THR A 19 19.04 1.97 -16.65
N LEU A 20 17.76 2.17 -16.33
CA LEU A 20 16.89 3.03 -17.11
C LEU A 20 17.25 4.51 -16.89
N PRO A 21 17.15 5.36 -17.94
CA PRO A 21 17.23 6.80 -17.78
C PRO A 21 16.20 7.30 -16.76
N LYS A 22 16.60 8.28 -15.93
CA LYS A 22 15.74 8.81 -14.85
C LYS A 22 14.40 9.38 -15.35
N GLU A 23 14.41 9.99 -16.52
CA GLU A 23 13.19 10.47 -17.18
C GLU A 23 12.21 9.31 -17.48
N GLN A 24 12.71 8.16 -17.94
CA GLN A 24 11.87 7.00 -18.19
C GLN A 24 11.34 6.39 -16.88
N CYS A 25 12.15 6.35 -15.83
CA CYS A 25 11.69 5.93 -14.51
C CYS A 25 10.53 6.79 -14.02
N GLU A 26 10.65 8.11 -14.13
CA GLU A 26 9.58 9.03 -13.72
C GLU A 26 8.34 8.90 -14.60
N ALA A 27 8.50 8.75 -15.92
CA ALA A 27 7.38 8.51 -16.83
C ALA A 27 6.63 7.21 -16.51
N ILE A 28 7.34 6.10 -16.24
CA ILE A 28 6.74 4.82 -15.84
C ILE A 28 5.99 4.97 -14.51
N LYS A 29 6.60 5.66 -13.54
CA LYS A 29 5.99 5.94 -12.25
C LYS A 29 4.67 6.72 -12.40
N GLN A 30 4.69 7.83 -13.13
CA GLN A 30 3.49 8.65 -13.36
C GLN A 30 2.41 7.89 -14.13
N PHE A 31 2.80 7.07 -15.11
CA PHE A 31 1.89 6.20 -15.84
C PHE A 31 1.19 5.20 -14.91
N ILE A 32 1.93 4.47 -14.08
CA ILE A 32 1.35 3.48 -13.16
C ILE A 32 0.42 4.15 -12.14
N VAL A 33 0.84 5.29 -11.56
CA VAL A 33 0.00 6.05 -10.61
C VAL A 33 -1.30 6.51 -11.28
N SER A 34 -1.21 7.08 -12.48
CA SER A 34 -2.39 7.56 -13.22
C SER A 34 -3.36 6.44 -13.56
N MET A 35 -2.85 5.27 -13.95
CA MET A 35 -3.66 4.08 -14.20
C MET A 35 -4.35 3.59 -12.92
N ILE A 36 -3.64 3.52 -11.80
CA ILE A 36 -4.22 3.13 -10.52
C ILE A 36 -5.35 4.08 -10.15
N ILE A 37 -5.13 5.39 -10.22
CA ILE A 37 -6.15 6.40 -9.92
C ILE A 37 -7.37 6.19 -10.81
N SER A 38 -7.18 6.11 -12.14
CA SER A 38 -8.29 5.95 -13.10
C SER A 38 -9.13 4.70 -12.85
N HIS A 39 -8.52 3.61 -12.37
CA HIS A 39 -9.19 2.33 -12.17
C HIS A 39 -9.71 2.10 -10.73
N SER A 40 -9.42 3.02 -9.80
CA SER A 40 -9.85 2.93 -8.38
C SER A 40 -10.86 4.01 -7.96
N GLN A 41 -11.36 4.82 -8.91
CA GLN A 41 -12.28 5.93 -8.59
C GLN A 41 -13.68 5.48 -8.13
N ASN A 42 -14.11 4.26 -8.48
CA ASN A 42 -15.42 3.74 -8.11
C ASN A 42 -15.43 2.21 -7.96
N GLN A 43 -16.39 1.72 -7.18
CA GLN A 43 -16.50 0.32 -6.81
C GLN A 43 -16.71 -0.62 -8.00
N GLN A 44 -17.52 -0.21 -8.99
CA GLN A 44 -17.82 -1.03 -10.16
C GLN A 44 -16.56 -1.28 -11.01
N SER A 45 -15.71 -0.27 -11.17
CA SER A 45 -14.43 -0.39 -11.88
C SER A 45 -13.48 -1.34 -11.14
N ILE A 46 -13.38 -1.21 -9.83
CA ILE A 46 -12.55 -2.08 -8.98
C ILE A 46 -12.98 -3.54 -9.12
N GLU A 47 -14.28 -3.83 -9.09
CA GLU A 47 -14.78 -5.20 -9.19
C GLU A 47 -14.57 -5.78 -10.59
N ARG A 48 -14.90 -5.00 -11.64
CA ARG A 48 -14.76 -5.43 -13.03
C ARG A 48 -13.30 -5.69 -13.42
N GLU A 49 -12.37 -4.90 -12.90
CA GLU A 49 -10.96 -4.91 -13.30
C GLU A 49 -10.03 -5.34 -12.16
N LYS A 50 -10.55 -6.04 -11.14
CA LYS A 50 -9.84 -6.43 -9.92
C LYS A 50 -8.45 -7.01 -10.17
N VAL A 51 -8.34 -7.96 -11.11
CA VAL A 51 -7.07 -8.61 -11.45
C VAL A 51 -6.07 -7.63 -12.06
N TYR A 52 -6.55 -6.72 -12.90
CA TYR A 52 -5.73 -5.71 -13.55
C TYR A 52 -5.24 -4.66 -12.56
N LEU A 53 -6.14 -4.15 -11.71
CA LEU A 53 -5.81 -3.19 -10.66
C LEU A 53 -4.84 -3.78 -9.63
N SER A 54 -5.08 -5.02 -9.19
CA SER A 54 -4.15 -5.75 -8.31
C SER A 54 -2.75 -5.86 -8.93
N LYS A 55 -2.66 -6.11 -10.25
CA LYS A 55 -1.37 -6.15 -10.95
C LYS A 55 -0.67 -4.79 -10.98
N LEU A 56 -1.41 -3.71 -11.18
CA LEU A 56 -0.87 -2.35 -11.11
C LEU A 56 -0.34 -2.03 -9.70
N ASN A 57 -1.07 -2.42 -8.65
CA ASN A 57 -0.64 -2.23 -7.27
C ASN A 57 0.69 -2.98 -6.99
N ILE A 58 0.81 -4.24 -7.44
CA ILE A 58 2.07 -5.00 -7.34
C ILE A 58 3.21 -4.26 -8.04
N ILE A 59 2.97 -3.76 -9.25
CA ILE A 59 3.99 -3.02 -10.01
C ILE A 59 4.41 -1.74 -9.28
N LEU A 60 3.45 -0.98 -8.72
CA LEU A 60 3.75 0.19 -7.91
C LEU A 60 4.63 -0.18 -6.72
N VAL A 61 4.35 -1.27 -6.01
CA VAL A 61 5.19 -1.73 -4.89
C VAL A 61 6.60 -2.10 -5.36
N GLN A 62 6.76 -2.69 -6.56
CA GLN A 62 8.09 -2.92 -7.12
C GLN A 62 8.83 -1.61 -7.41
N ILE A 63 8.15 -0.56 -7.90
CA ILE A 63 8.74 0.78 -8.08
C ILE A 63 9.14 1.36 -6.72
N LEU A 64 8.28 1.26 -5.70
CA LEU A 64 8.55 1.77 -4.36
C LEU A 64 9.79 1.12 -3.73
N LYS A 65 10.00 -0.18 -3.95
CA LYS A 65 11.25 -0.85 -3.52
C LYS A 65 12.49 -0.20 -4.10
N HIS A 66 12.41 0.50 -5.24
CA HIS A 66 13.56 1.20 -5.82
C HIS A 66 13.64 2.68 -5.45
N GLU A 67 12.50 3.37 -5.39
CA GLU A 67 12.44 4.83 -5.28
C GLU A 67 12.14 5.31 -3.86
N TRP A 68 11.31 4.58 -3.09
CA TRP A 68 11.00 4.93 -1.71
C TRP A 68 12.03 4.32 -0.75
N PRO A 69 12.48 5.05 0.28
CA PRO A 69 12.09 6.43 0.65
C PRO A 69 12.94 7.53 0.00
N LYS A 70 14.13 7.22 -0.51
CA LYS A 70 15.14 8.24 -0.86
C LYS A 70 14.72 9.21 -1.98
N ASN A 71 14.15 8.69 -3.06
CA ASN A 71 13.80 9.46 -4.26
C ASN A 71 12.29 9.78 -4.33
N TRP A 72 11.50 9.25 -3.40
CA TRP A 72 10.07 9.51 -3.31
C TRP A 72 9.63 9.67 -1.84
N PRO A 73 10.20 10.62 -1.09
CA PRO A 73 10.03 10.72 0.36
C PRO A 73 8.58 10.93 0.80
N ASN A 74 7.79 11.63 -0.01
CA ASN A 74 6.41 12.01 0.35
C ASN A 74 5.38 10.91 0.09
N PHE A 75 5.76 9.75 -0.47
CA PHE A 75 4.81 8.72 -0.89
C PHE A 75 3.76 8.35 0.18
N ILE A 76 4.18 8.11 1.43
CA ILE A 76 3.24 7.74 2.51
C ILE A 76 2.29 8.89 2.84
N SER A 77 2.78 10.13 2.87
CA SER A 77 1.90 11.29 3.06
C SER A 77 0.90 11.42 1.91
N ASP A 78 1.37 11.33 0.67
CA ASP A 78 0.56 11.52 -0.54
C ASP A 78 -0.54 10.44 -0.64
N ILE A 79 -0.20 9.16 -0.38
CA ILE A 79 -1.18 8.07 -0.45
C ILE A 79 -2.21 8.16 0.69
N VAL A 80 -1.80 8.57 1.90
CA VAL A 80 -2.73 8.78 3.03
C VAL A 80 -3.69 9.94 2.73
N GLU A 81 -3.19 11.03 2.15
CA GLU A 81 -4.04 12.14 1.73
C GLU A 81 -5.01 11.75 0.61
N ALA A 82 -4.51 11.08 -0.44
CA ALA A 82 -5.33 10.59 -1.55
C ALA A 82 -6.44 9.63 -1.07
N SER A 83 -6.18 8.84 -0.03
CA SER A 83 -7.15 7.91 0.56
C SER A 83 -8.38 8.61 1.13
N LYS A 84 -8.29 9.89 1.50
CA LYS A 84 -9.42 10.66 2.03
C LYS A 84 -10.36 11.19 0.94
N THR A 85 -10.05 10.97 -0.33
CA THR A 85 -10.83 11.49 -1.47
C THR A 85 -12.17 10.76 -1.63
N ASN A 86 -12.15 9.43 -1.58
CA ASN A 86 -13.36 8.59 -1.58
C ASN A 86 -13.02 7.16 -1.09
N GLU A 87 -14.06 6.42 -0.70
CA GLU A 87 -13.89 5.08 -0.10
C GLU A 87 -13.29 4.04 -1.04
N SER A 88 -13.61 4.09 -2.35
CA SER A 88 -13.04 3.15 -3.34
C SER A 88 -11.53 3.36 -3.53
N MET A 89 -11.09 4.62 -3.61
CA MET A 89 -9.67 4.99 -3.64
C MET A 89 -8.98 4.58 -2.34
N CYS A 90 -9.62 4.84 -1.18
CA CYS A 90 -9.09 4.43 0.12
C CYS A 90 -8.87 2.92 0.20
N GLN A 91 -9.83 2.13 -0.29
CA GLN A 91 -9.75 0.68 -0.31
C GLN A 91 -8.52 0.22 -1.11
N ASN A 92 -8.32 0.76 -2.31
CA ASN A 92 -7.17 0.37 -3.13
C ASN A 92 -5.84 0.84 -2.52
N ASN A 93 -5.81 2.02 -1.90
CA ASN A 93 -4.61 2.55 -1.26
C ASN A 93 -4.20 1.71 -0.04
N LEU A 94 -5.16 1.24 0.76
CA LEU A 94 -4.88 0.29 1.84
C LEU A 94 -4.35 -1.05 1.31
N GLU A 95 -4.86 -1.54 0.18
CA GLU A 95 -4.30 -2.73 -0.48
C GLU A 95 -2.83 -2.52 -0.89
N ILE A 96 -2.47 -1.36 -1.41
CA ILE A 96 -1.08 -1.00 -1.74
C ILE A 96 -0.20 -0.97 -0.48
N LEU A 97 -0.69 -0.38 0.62
CA LEU A 97 0.04 -0.32 1.89
C LEU A 97 0.23 -1.71 2.51
N LYS A 98 -0.78 -2.59 2.39
CA LYS A 98 -0.70 -4.00 2.79
C LYS A 98 0.39 -4.73 2.01
N LEU A 99 0.36 -4.65 0.67
CA LEU A 99 1.37 -5.26 -0.20
C LEU A 99 2.78 -4.73 0.08
N LEU A 100 2.92 -3.42 0.34
CA LEU A 100 4.20 -2.82 0.70
C LEU A 100 4.72 -3.38 2.03
N SER A 101 3.87 -3.52 3.04
CA SER A 101 4.25 -4.12 4.32
C SER A 101 4.67 -5.59 4.14
N GLU A 102 3.93 -6.38 3.37
CA GLU A 102 4.30 -7.77 3.08
C GLU A 102 5.69 -7.82 2.42
N GLU A 103 5.96 -6.99 1.41
CA GLU A 103 7.26 -6.98 0.74
C GLU A 103 8.43 -6.49 1.63
N VAL A 104 8.16 -5.63 2.61
CA VAL A 104 9.18 -5.08 3.52
C VAL A 104 9.43 -5.97 4.74
N PHE A 105 8.40 -6.67 5.22
CA PHE A 105 8.44 -7.41 6.49
C PHE A 105 8.37 -8.94 6.34
N ASP A 106 7.81 -9.49 5.26
CA ASP A 106 7.87 -10.94 4.96
C ASP A 106 9.13 -11.29 4.15
N PHE A 107 10.20 -11.63 4.85
CA PHE A 107 11.53 -11.96 4.28
C PHE A 107 11.61 -13.32 3.60
N SER A 108 10.52 -14.08 3.59
CA SER A 108 10.46 -15.44 3.07
C SER A 108 10.93 -15.56 1.61
N SER A 109 10.96 -14.44 0.86
CA SER A 109 11.28 -14.41 -0.56
C SER A 109 12.75 -14.13 -0.93
N GLY A 110 13.60 -13.67 0.00
CA GLY A 110 15.02 -13.39 -0.30
C GLY A 110 15.29 -12.32 -1.38
N GLN A 111 14.30 -11.50 -1.73
CA GLN A 111 14.37 -10.56 -2.87
C GLN A 111 15.14 -9.25 -2.60
N MET A 112 15.62 -9.04 -1.36
CA MET A 112 16.27 -7.80 -0.94
C MET A 112 17.47 -8.07 -0.04
N THR A 113 18.49 -7.21 -0.13
CA THR A 113 19.62 -7.26 0.80
C THR A 113 19.16 -6.87 2.21
N GLN A 114 19.81 -7.44 3.23
CA GLN A 114 19.47 -7.16 4.63
C GLN A 114 19.52 -5.66 4.96
N THR A 115 20.54 -4.94 4.50
CA THR A 115 20.68 -3.49 4.71
C THR A 115 19.52 -2.71 4.12
N LYS A 116 19.12 -3.05 2.87
CA LYS A 116 18.02 -2.35 2.19
C LYS A 116 16.70 -2.61 2.90
N ALA A 117 16.47 -3.85 3.31
CA ALA A 117 15.24 -4.22 3.97
C ALA A 117 15.14 -3.60 5.37
N LYS A 118 16.24 -3.58 6.14
CA LYS A 118 16.30 -2.83 7.40
C LYS A 118 15.96 -1.34 7.19
N HIS A 119 16.55 -0.70 6.18
CA HIS A 119 16.26 0.70 5.89
C HIS A 119 14.79 0.96 5.54
N LEU A 120 14.16 0.09 4.74
CA LEU A 120 12.73 0.20 4.45
C LEU A 120 11.87 -0.01 5.69
N LYS A 121 12.21 -0.99 6.55
CA LYS A 121 11.51 -1.21 7.82
C LYS A 121 11.56 0.01 8.72
N ASP A 122 12.77 0.51 8.98
CA ASP A 122 13.00 1.64 9.87
C ASP A 122 12.21 2.86 9.38
N THR A 123 12.21 3.10 8.05
CA THR A 123 11.45 4.21 7.46
C THR A 123 9.94 3.98 7.49
N MET A 124 9.48 2.73 7.31
CA MET A 124 8.05 2.43 7.43
C MET A 124 7.56 2.63 8.86
N CYS A 125 8.38 2.28 9.86
CA CYS A 125 8.09 2.54 11.27
C CYS A 125 7.99 4.03 11.58
N THR A 126 8.87 4.87 11.03
CA THR A 126 8.79 6.33 11.24
C THR A 126 7.55 6.96 10.62
N GLU A 127 7.07 6.40 9.51
CA GLU A 127 5.88 6.88 8.80
C GLU A 127 4.58 6.22 9.31
N PHE A 128 4.68 5.20 10.17
CA PHE A 128 3.58 4.32 10.53
C PHE A 128 2.42 5.07 11.20
N THR A 129 2.71 6.11 11.99
CA THR A 129 1.67 6.92 12.65
C THR A 129 0.62 7.42 11.66
N LYS A 130 1.03 7.87 10.46
CA LYS A 130 0.11 8.39 9.44
C LYS A 130 -0.78 7.29 8.88
N ILE A 131 -0.22 6.10 8.67
CA ILE A 131 -0.94 4.92 8.20
C ILE A 131 -1.94 4.45 9.26
N PHE A 132 -1.51 4.39 10.52
CA PHE A 132 -2.35 3.98 11.64
C PHE A 132 -3.54 4.92 11.82
N GLN A 133 -3.32 6.23 11.80
CA GLN A 133 -4.38 7.24 11.86
C GLN A 133 -5.39 7.12 10.69
N LEU A 134 -4.93 6.72 9.50
CA LEU A 134 -5.83 6.42 8.39
C LEU A 134 -6.70 5.20 8.70
N CYS A 135 -6.11 4.12 9.23
CA CYS A 135 -6.88 2.94 9.64
C CYS A 135 -7.91 3.27 10.74
N GLU A 136 -7.53 4.04 11.77
CA GLU A 136 -8.46 4.52 12.81
C GLU A 136 -9.61 5.31 12.21
N TYR A 137 -9.30 6.27 11.33
CA TYR A 137 -10.29 7.07 10.64
C TYR A 137 -11.29 6.22 9.85
N VAL A 138 -10.81 5.20 9.12
CA VAL A 138 -11.66 4.32 8.32
C VAL A 138 -12.56 3.46 9.21
N VAL A 139 -12.02 2.86 10.27
CA VAL A 139 -12.80 2.03 11.20
C VAL A 139 -13.90 2.86 11.89
N ASP A 140 -13.57 4.08 12.33
CA ASP A 140 -14.53 4.97 12.98
C ASP A 140 -15.63 5.44 12.01
N LYS A 141 -15.25 5.91 10.82
CA LYS A 141 -16.16 6.64 9.91
C LYS A 141 -16.84 5.81 8.84
N SER A 142 -16.23 4.74 8.35
CA SER A 142 -16.79 3.98 7.23
C SER A 142 -17.77 2.92 7.72
N ARG A 143 -18.79 2.65 6.90
CA ARG A 143 -19.67 1.49 7.03
C ARG A 143 -19.64 0.63 5.77
N HIS A 144 -18.72 0.90 4.84
CA HIS A 144 -18.56 0.16 3.58
C HIS A 144 -17.78 -1.14 3.83
N PRO A 145 -18.42 -2.32 3.77
CA PRO A 145 -17.79 -3.57 4.20
C PRO A 145 -16.49 -3.94 3.46
N PRO A 146 -16.37 -3.77 2.12
CA PRO A 146 -15.11 -4.02 1.41
C PRO A 146 -13.94 -3.16 1.90
N LEU A 147 -14.19 -1.90 2.25
CA LEU A 147 -13.16 -1.00 2.79
C LEU A 147 -12.76 -1.43 4.21
N LEU A 148 -13.72 -1.74 5.07
CA LEU A 148 -13.45 -2.22 6.43
C LEU A 148 -12.66 -3.53 6.41
N LEU A 149 -13.01 -4.47 5.54
CA LEU A 149 -12.29 -5.74 5.38
C LEU A 149 -10.82 -5.51 5.01
N VAL A 150 -10.54 -4.70 3.98
CA VAL A 150 -9.15 -4.41 3.58
C VAL A 150 -8.40 -3.67 4.69
N THR A 151 -9.08 -2.79 5.45
CA THR A 151 -8.48 -2.12 6.61
C THR A 151 -8.05 -3.12 7.67
N LEU A 152 -8.91 -4.09 8.02
CA LEU A 152 -8.61 -5.14 8.99
C LEU A 152 -7.49 -6.06 8.51
N GLU A 153 -7.49 -6.48 7.24
CA GLU A 153 -6.40 -7.27 6.66
C GLU A 153 -5.07 -6.51 6.70
N THR A 154 -5.11 -5.21 6.42
CA THR A 154 -3.93 -4.33 6.45
C THR A 154 -3.38 -4.19 7.87
N LEU A 155 -4.25 -3.93 8.84
CA LEU A 155 -3.90 -3.91 10.27
C LEU A 155 -3.30 -5.26 10.71
N LEU A 156 -3.90 -6.38 10.33
CA LEU A 156 -3.39 -7.72 10.64
C LEU A 156 -1.94 -7.91 10.20
N ARG A 157 -1.58 -7.45 8.99
CA ARG A 157 -0.19 -7.50 8.52
C ARG A 157 0.74 -6.64 9.37
N PHE A 158 0.28 -5.47 9.78
CA PHE A 158 1.07 -4.55 10.60
C PHE A 158 1.31 -5.07 12.03
N LEU A 159 0.37 -5.81 12.61
CA LEU A 159 0.51 -6.38 13.96
C LEU A 159 1.78 -7.24 14.15
N SER A 160 2.33 -7.79 13.08
CA SER A 160 3.55 -8.61 13.13
C SER A 160 4.83 -7.81 13.45
N TRP A 161 4.82 -6.48 13.31
CA TRP A 161 6.04 -5.67 13.43
C TRP A 161 5.87 -4.29 14.08
N ILE A 162 4.65 -3.79 14.28
CA ILE A 162 4.45 -2.47 14.87
C ILE A 162 4.80 -2.43 16.36
N PRO A 163 5.20 -1.27 16.90
CA PRO A 163 5.39 -1.11 18.34
C PRO A 163 4.11 -1.41 19.11
N LEU A 164 4.22 -2.13 20.22
CA LEU A 164 3.08 -2.54 21.06
C LEU A 164 2.27 -1.36 21.61
N GLY A 165 2.86 -0.17 21.74
CA GLY A 165 2.13 1.04 22.13
C GLY A 165 0.96 1.38 21.21
N TYR A 166 1.07 1.10 19.90
CA TYR A 166 -0.06 1.29 18.98
C TYR A 166 -1.24 0.36 19.29
N ILE A 167 -0.99 -0.80 19.90
CA ILE A 167 -2.03 -1.80 20.22
C ILE A 167 -2.64 -1.51 21.58
N PHE A 168 -1.81 -1.21 22.58
CA PHE A 168 -2.23 -1.15 23.99
C PHE A 168 -2.39 0.26 24.55
N GLU A 169 -1.78 1.27 23.93
CA GLU A 169 -1.83 2.67 24.40
C GLU A 169 -2.75 3.54 23.52
N THR A 170 -3.40 2.95 22.52
CA THR A 170 -4.42 3.61 21.68
C THR A 170 -5.79 2.99 21.94
N ASN A 171 -6.85 3.66 21.47
CA ASN A 171 -8.21 3.14 21.57
C ASN A 171 -8.54 2.10 20.48
N MET A 172 -7.59 1.76 19.59
CA MET A 172 -7.83 0.87 18.46
C MET A 172 -8.47 -0.46 18.87
N ALA A 173 -7.97 -1.12 19.92
CA ALA A 173 -8.53 -2.39 20.39
C ALA A 173 -10.00 -2.23 20.82
N ASN A 174 -10.33 -1.17 21.56
CA ASN A 174 -11.69 -0.89 21.99
C ASN A 174 -12.59 -0.57 20.78
N THR A 175 -12.12 0.28 19.86
CA THR A 175 -12.86 0.63 18.63
C THR A 175 -13.16 -0.62 17.79
N LEU A 176 -12.21 -1.55 17.65
CA LEU A 176 -12.42 -2.80 16.92
C LEU A 176 -13.48 -3.69 17.60
N ILE A 177 -13.44 -3.80 18.93
CA ILE A 177 -14.44 -4.56 19.69
C ILE A 177 -15.83 -3.94 19.53
N GLU A 178 -15.94 -2.64 19.74
CA GLU A 178 -17.20 -1.91 19.65
C GLU A 178 -17.81 -1.97 18.25
N THR A 179 -16.97 -1.88 17.22
CA THR A 179 -17.43 -1.82 15.81
C THR A 179 -17.78 -3.19 15.24
N PHE A 180 -17.08 -4.26 15.64
CA PHE A 180 -17.20 -5.56 14.97
C PHE A 180 -17.65 -6.72 15.85
N VAL A 181 -17.59 -6.61 17.19
CA VAL A 181 -17.81 -7.74 18.11
C VAL A 181 -19.07 -7.56 18.95
N THR A 182 -19.31 -6.37 19.49
CA THR A 182 -20.54 -6.09 20.25
C THR A 182 -21.72 -5.84 19.30
N VAL A 183 -22.59 -6.84 19.20
CA VAL A 183 -23.96 -6.76 18.66
C VAL A 183 -24.94 -6.65 19.81
#